data_AF-A0A7W7T510-F1
#
_entry.id   AF-A0A7W7T510-F1
#
_cell.length_a   1.000
_cell.length_b   1.000
_cell.length_c   1.000
_cell.angle_alpha   90.00
_cell.angle_beta   90.00
_cell.angle_gamma   90.00
#
_symmetry.space_group_name_H-M   'P 1'
#
loop_
_entity.id
_entity.type
_entity.pdbx_description
1 polymer ?
#
loop_
_entity_poly.entity_id
_entity_poly.type
_entity_poly.pdbx_seq_one_letter_code
_entity_poly.pdbx_strand_id
1 'polypeptide(L)' 'MTQYDLAARLRAVSGSGITREEVSRWERGKRIPGPYWRGWLGKVLDISEYKFERAAAIARALRRTDHD' A
#
# COMPACT_ATOMS: atom_id res chain seq x y z
N MET A 1 3.80 9.95 10.54
CA MET A 1 3.26 8.60 10.84
C MET A 1 4.35 7.59 10.56
N THR A 2 4.59 6.63 11.46
CA THR A 2 5.62 5.58 11.26
C THR A 2 5.03 4.34 10.57
N GLN A 3 5.88 3.42 10.09
CA GLN A 3 5.44 2.12 9.54
C GLN A 3 4.69 1.28 10.57
N TYR A 4 5.05 1.38 11.85
CA TYR A 4 4.36 0.69 12.95
C TYR A 4 2.96 1.27 13.15
N ASP A 5 2.83 2.59 13.14
CA ASP A 5 1.52 3.25 13.29
C ASP A 5 0.59 2.88 12.13
N LEU A 6 1.10 2.88 10.90
CA LEU A 6 0.31 2.49 9.73
C LEU A 6 -0.10 1.02 9.81
N ALA A 7 0.81 0.11 10.17
CA ALA A 7 0.48 -1.30 10.35
C ALA A 7 -0.55 -1.52 11.47
N ALA A 8 -0.43 -0.80 12.60
CA ALA A 8 -1.38 -0.88 13.71
C ALA A 8 -2.77 -0.38 13.30
N ARG A 9 -2.85 0.76 12.61
CA ARG A 9 -4.11 1.30 12.09
C ARG A 9 -4.76 0.35 11.08
N LEU A 10 -3.97 -0.20 10.16
CA LEU A 10 -4.44 -1.17 9.17
C LEU A 10 -4.95 -2.46 9.83
N ARG A 11 -4.25 -2.97 10.86
CA ARG A 11 -4.75 -4.10 11.67
C ARG A 11 -6.08 -3.78 12.33
N ALA A 12 -6.19 -2.60 12.95
CA ALA A 12 -7.39 -2.19 13.66
C ALA A 12 -8.62 -2.09 12.74
N VAL A 13 -8.46 -1.59 11.51
CA VAL A 13 -9.59 -1.41 10.58
C VAL A 13 -9.90 -2.66 9.74
N SER A 14 -8.89 -3.44 9.36
CA SER A 14 -9.07 -4.59 8.47
C SER A 14 -9.24 -5.92 9.21
N GLY A 15 -8.97 -5.95 10.52
CA GLY A 15 -8.93 -7.18 11.33
C GLY A 15 -7.84 -8.17 10.91
N SER A 16 -6.96 -7.79 9.98
CA SER A 16 -6.00 -8.70 9.35
C SER A 16 -4.56 -8.45 9.81
N GLY A 17 -3.75 -9.51 9.84
CA GLY A 17 -2.40 -9.53 10.44
C GLY A 17 -1.29 -8.87 9.61
N ILE A 18 -1.53 -7.71 8.99
CA ILE A 18 -0.47 -7.01 8.27
C ILE A 18 0.71 -6.66 9.16
N THR A 19 1.95 -6.85 8.68
CA THR A 19 3.15 -6.53 9.45
C THR A 19 3.78 -5.22 8.99
N ARG A 20 4.61 -4.65 9.86
CA ARG A 20 5.40 -3.46 9.56
C ARG A 20 6.37 -3.72 8.39
N GLU A 21 6.86 -4.94 8.24
CA GLU A 21 7.70 -5.38 7.12
C GLU A 21 6.94 -5.32 5.79
N GLU A 22 5.67 -5.73 5.77
CA GLU A 22 4.81 -5.65 4.58
C GLU A 22 4.59 -4.19 4.16
N VAL A 23 4.30 -3.31 5.12
CA VAL A 23 4.21 -1.86 4.89
C VAL A 23 5.53 -1.30 4.35
N SER A 24 6.66 -1.71 4.93
CA SER A 24 7.99 -1.28 4.48
C SER A 24 8.31 -1.71 3.04
N ARG A 25 7.81 -2.88 2.61
CA ARG A 25 7.94 -3.33 1.20
C ARG A 25 7.13 -2.46 0.26
N TRP A 26 5.97 -1.95 0.67
CA TRP A 26 5.15 -1.05 -0.14
C TRP A 26 5.80 0.32 -0.31
N GLU A 27 6.24 0.92 0.79
CA GLU A 27 6.89 2.24 0.76
C GLU A 27 8.16 2.25 -0.10
N ARG A 28 8.91 1.15 -0.09
CA ARG A 28 10.13 1.00 -0.91
C ARG A 28 9.85 0.55 -2.34
N GLY A 29 8.59 0.41 -2.75
CA GLY A 29 8.22 -0.08 -4.08
C GLY A 29 8.59 -1.54 -4.36
N LYS A 30 9.05 -2.30 -3.35
CA LYS A 30 9.40 -3.74 -3.48
C LYS A 30 8.16 -4.60 -3.68
N ARG A 31 6.99 -4.16 -3.21
CA ARG A 31 5.72 -4.83 -3.45
C ARG A 31 4.61 -3.81 -3.69
N ILE A 32 3.73 -4.09 -4.64
CA ILE A 32 2.54 -3.26 -4.87
C ILE A 32 1.40 -3.81 -4.00
N PRO A 33 0.72 -2.98 -3.19
CA PRO A 33 -0.42 -3.42 -2.39
C PRO A 33 -1.56 -3.96 -3.28
N GLY A 34 -2.10 -5.11 -2.87
CA GLY A 34 -3.24 -5.75 -3.55
C GLY A 34 -4.51 -4.89 -3.50
N PRO A 35 -5.53 -5.19 -4.33
CA PRO A 35 -6.80 -4.45 -4.35
C PRO A 35 -7.43 -4.30 -2.95
N TYR A 36 -7.50 -5.39 -2.19
CA TYR A 36 -7.98 -5.41 -0.81
C TYR A 36 -7.30 -4.35 0.08
N TRP A 37 -5.97 -4.26 0.00
CA TRP A 37 -5.19 -3.33 0.81
C TRP A 37 -5.30 -1.87 0.34
N ARG A 38 -5.57 -1.63 -0.94
CA ARG A 38 -5.72 -0.27 -1.48
C ARG A 38 -6.95 0.44 -0.92
N GLY A 39 -8.08 -0.25 -0.77
CA GLY A 39 -9.27 0.31 -0.12
C GLY A 39 -9.02 0.67 1.34
N TRP A 40 -8.37 -0.22 2.10
CA TRP A 40 -8.01 0.04 3.49
C TRP A 40 -6.98 1.17 3.65
N LEU A 41 -5.99 1.24 2.75
CA LEU A 41 -5.02 2.33 2.72
C LEU A 41 -5.71 3.66 2.46
N GLY A 42 -6.67 3.71 1.52
CA GLY A 42 -7.48 4.90 1.27
C GLY A 42 -8.21 5.37 2.52
N LYS A 43 -8.85 4.43 3.24
CA LYS A 43 -9.59 4.72 4.47
C LYS A 43 -8.68 5.17 5.64
N VAL A 44 -7.50 4.57 5.81
CA VAL A 44 -6.59 4.89 6.93
C VAL A 44 -5.84 6.19 6.71
N LEU A 45 -5.49 6.49 5.45
CA LEU A 45 -4.71 7.67 5.09
C LEU A 45 -5.60 8.87 4.72
N ASP A 46 -6.91 8.69 4.70
CA ASP A 46 -7.89 9.68 4.23
C ASP A 46 -7.55 10.18 2.81
N ILE A 47 -7.11 9.25 1.97
CA ILE A 47 -6.71 9.50 0.58
C ILE A 47 -7.72 8.76 -0.30
N SER A 48 -8.27 9.46 -1.30
CA SER A 48 -9.17 8.85 -2.28
C SER A 48 -8.55 7.59 -2.89
N GLU A 49 -9.32 6.50 -2.94
CA GLU A 49 -8.93 5.21 -3.51
C GLU A 49 -8.36 5.35 -4.94
N TYR A 50 -8.90 6.30 -5.72
CA TYR A 50 -8.40 6.63 -7.06
C TYR A 50 -6.90 7.00 -7.08
N LYS A 51 -6.40 7.71 -6.06
CA LYS A 51 -4.96 8.04 -5.96
C LYS A 51 -4.12 6.78 -5.72
N PHE A 52 -4.63 5.80 -4.96
CA PHE A 52 -3.95 4.51 -4.77
C PHE A 52 -3.96 3.64 -6.02
N GLU A 53 -5.06 3.62 -6.76
CA GLU A 53 -5.13 2.91 -8.04
C GLU A 53 -4.16 3.49 -9.06
N ARG A 54 -4.12 4.82 -9.18
CA ARG A 54 -3.17 5.55 -10.01
C ARG A 54 -1.73 5.26 -9.63
N ALA A 55 -1.38 5.33 -8.35
CA ALA A 55 -0.03 5.02 -7.87
C ALA A 55 0.35 3.56 -8.18
N ALA A 56 -0.57 2.62 -7.99
CA ALA A 56 -0.34 1.21 -8.33
C ALA A 56 -0.20 0.98 -9.83
N ALA A 57 -0.94 1.71 -10.68
CA ALA A 57 -0.80 1.65 -12.13
C ALA A 57 0.58 2.18 -12.59
N ILE A 58 1.02 3.31 -12.04
CA ILE A 58 2.34 3.90 -12.31
C ILE A 58 3.45 2.93 -11.87
N ALA A 59 3.37 2.39 -10.66
CA ALA A 59 4.37 1.43 -10.16
C ALA A 59 4.46 0.15 -11.02
N ARG A 60 3.33 -0.34 -11.55
CA ARG A 60 3.32 -1.46 -12.52
C ARG A 60 3.95 -1.06 -13.85
N ALA A 61 3.68 0.15 -14.34
CA ALA A 61 4.26 0.63 -15.59
C ALA A 61 5.79 0.78 -15.48
N LEU A 62 6.29 1.35 -14.39
CA LEU A 62 7.72 1.51 -14.12
C LEU A 62 8.47 0.18 -14.04
N ARG A 63 7.85 -0.86 -13.47
CA ARG A 63 8.43 -2.21 -13.45
C ARG A 63 8.52 -2.87 -14.83
N ARG A 64 7.68 -2.47 -15.78
CA ARG A 64 7.76 -3.00 -17.15
C ARG A 64 8.94 -2.37 -17.89
N THR A 65 9.15 -1.07 -17.70
CA THR A 65 10.26 -0.33 -18.34
C THR A 65 11.64 -0.62 -17.74
N ASP A 66 11.75 -1.18 -16.54
CA ASP A 66 13.02 -1.60 -15.93
C ASP A 66 13.52 -2.96 -16.48
N HIS A 67 12.68 -3.67 -17.24
CA HIS A 67 12.95 -4.99 -17.79
C HIS A 67 13.01 -5.02 -19.33
N ASP A 68 13.08 -3.84 -19.96
CA ASP A 68 13.36 -3.59 -21.39
C ASP A 68 14.74 -2.93 -21.52
#